data_AF-N1PTZ1-F1
#
_entry.id   AF-N1PTZ1-F1
#
_cell.length_a   1.000
_cell.length_b   1.000
_cell.length_c   1.000
_cell.angle_alpha   90.00
_cell.angle_beta   90.00
_cell.angle_gamma   90.00
#
_symmetry.space_group_name_H-M   'P 1'
#
loop_
_entity.id
_entity.type
_entity.pdbx_description
1 polymer ?
#
loop_
_entity_poly.entity_id
_entity_poly.type
_entity_poly.pdbx_seq_one_letter_code
_entity_poly.pdbx_strand_id
1 'polypeptide(L)'
;SFKDAVKNRRSLYALQKKSPIPDERIKEIVTQAIKDVPSSFNSQSARLVVLIKDDHDKFWNVVTEILKVHVPEDKWEHTGQRMDMFKGAYGTILFYEDPAPIKTLQSKFPQYADRFPQWSEHTSAMHQYELWTALETEGLGANLQHYNPLPDQKASDIWNVPLEWSLKAQLVFG
;
A
#
# COMPACT_ATOMS: atom_id res chain seq x y z
N SER A 1 -22.90 -8.05 -5.56
CA SER A 1 -22.17 -9.21 -6.13
C SER A 1 -20.71 -8.84 -6.37
N PHE A 2 -19.82 -9.78 -6.72
CA PHE A 2 -18.43 -9.43 -7.10
C PHE A 2 -18.39 -8.42 -8.25
N LYS A 3 -19.21 -8.62 -9.29
CA LYS A 3 -19.32 -7.69 -10.43
C LYS A 3 -19.65 -6.25 -9.99
N ASP A 4 -20.54 -6.10 -9.01
CA ASP A 4 -20.91 -4.78 -8.50
C ASP A 4 -19.78 -4.15 -7.70
N ALA A 5 -19.11 -4.92 -6.84
CA ALA A 5 -17.96 -4.45 -6.06
C ALA A 5 -16.84 -3.91 -6.99
N VAL A 6 -16.49 -4.66 -8.02
CA VAL A 6 -15.50 -4.27 -9.02
C VAL A 6 -15.93 -3.01 -9.79
N LYS A 7 -17.20 -2.92 -10.18
CA LYS A 7 -17.73 -1.77 -10.92
C LYS A 7 -17.75 -0.50 -10.06
N ASN A 8 -18.08 -0.64 -8.78
CA ASN A 8 -18.24 0.48 -7.87
C ASN A 8 -16.89 1.03 -7.39
N ARG A 9 -15.86 0.19 -7.31
CA ARG A 9 -14.50 0.59 -6.93
C ARG A 9 -13.94 1.66 -7.86
N ARG A 10 -13.58 2.83 -7.34
CA ARG A 10 -13.03 3.98 -8.09
C ARG A 10 -11.90 4.67 -7.34
N SER A 11 -11.07 5.40 -8.08
CA SER A 11 -10.12 6.34 -7.48
C SER A 11 -10.86 7.55 -6.91
N LEU A 12 -10.87 7.63 -5.58
CA LEU A 12 -11.47 8.72 -4.81
C LEU A 12 -10.34 9.49 -4.12
N TYR A 13 -10.18 10.75 -4.51
CA TYR A 13 -9.11 11.62 -3.98
C TYR A 13 -9.57 12.45 -2.79
N ALA A 14 -10.82 12.94 -2.80
CA ALA A 14 -11.41 13.68 -1.69
C ALA A 14 -11.88 12.71 -0.60
N LEU A 15 -10.93 12.22 0.19
CA LEU A 15 -11.17 11.33 1.33
C LEU A 15 -11.33 12.14 2.61
N GLN A 16 -11.99 11.55 3.62
CA GLN A 16 -12.23 12.21 4.89
C GLN A 16 -11.44 11.49 5.99
N LYS A 17 -11.12 12.21 7.06
CA LYS A 17 -10.39 11.65 8.20
C LYS A 17 -11.29 10.85 9.15
N LYS A 18 -12.08 9.94 8.60
CA LYS A 18 -13.07 9.14 9.32
C LYS A 18 -13.35 7.84 8.59
N SER A 19 -13.75 6.84 9.35
CA SER A 19 -14.12 5.54 8.83
C SER A 19 -15.56 5.21 9.21
N PRO A 20 -16.37 4.66 8.28
CA PRO A 20 -17.71 4.15 8.59
C PRO A 20 -17.67 2.82 9.37
N ILE A 21 -16.50 2.18 9.44
CA ILE A 21 -16.26 0.89 10.12
C ILE A 21 -15.19 1.03 11.20
N PRO A 22 -15.20 0.18 12.26
CA PRO A 22 -14.17 0.21 13.29
C PRO A 22 -12.81 -0.28 12.78
N ASP A 23 -11.73 0.12 13.46
CA ASP A 23 -10.34 -0.27 13.12
C ASP A 23 -10.14 -1.79 13.07
N GLU A 24 -10.80 -2.54 13.95
CA GLU A 24 -10.75 -4.00 13.96
C GLU A 24 -11.33 -4.60 12.68
N ARG A 25 -12.35 -3.97 12.07
CA ARG A 25 -12.90 -4.44 10.79
C ARG A 25 -11.91 -4.21 9.64
N ILE A 26 -11.23 -3.06 9.64
CA ILE A 26 -10.16 -2.79 8.65
C ILE A 26 -9.04 -3.84 8.79
N LYS A 27 -8.61 -4.12 10.03
CA LYS A 27 -7.58 -5.13 10.32
C LYS A 27 -8.02 -6.53 9.90
N GLU A 28 -9.28 -6.89 10.12
CA GLU A 28 -9.85 -8.17 9.67
C GLU A 28 -9.78 -8.29 8.14
N ILE A 29 -10.21 -7.26 7.41
CA ILE A 29 -10.16 -7.23 5.94
C ILE A 29 -8.73 -7.41 5.43
N VAL A 30 -7.77 -6.69 6.02
CA VAL A 30 -6.34 -6.81 5.66
C VAL A 30 -5.80 -8.21 5.98
N THR A 31 -6.18 -8.76 7.12
CA THR A 31 -5.77 -10.10 7.56
C THR A 31 -6.36 -11.20 6.68
N GLN A 32 -7.57 -10.98 6.13
CA GLN A 32 -8.17 -11.91 5.19
C GLN A 32 -7.48 -11.83 3.83
N ALA A 33 -7.26 -10.61 3.32
CA ALA A 33 -6.60 -10.41 2.03
C ALA A 33 -5.20 -11.05 1.97
N ILE A 34 -4.39 -10.91 3.03
CA ILE A 34 -3.05 -11.52 3.06
C ILE A 34 -3.07 -13.06 3.07
N LYS A 35 -4.20 -13.68 3.46
CA LYS A 35 -4.37 -15.15 3.48
C LYS A 35 -4.97 -15.69 2.18
N ASP A 36 -5.94 -14.98 1.63
CA ASP A 36 -6.79 -15.50 0.56
C ASP A 36 -6.29 -15.12 -0.83
N VAL A 37 -5.57 -14.01 -0.97
CA VAL A 37 -5.04 -13.59 -2.26
C VAL A 37 -3.93 -14.56 -2.68
N PRO A 38 -4.07 -15.21 -3.86
CA PRO A 38 -3.11 -16.21 -4.29
C PRO A 38 -1.76 -15.56 -4.63
N SER A 39 -0.71 -16.36 -4.50
CA SER A 39 0.64 -16.01 -4.91
C SER A 39 1.24 -17.12 -5.76
N SER A 40 2.15 -16.76 -6.66
CA SER A 40 2.81 -17.75 -7.53
C SER A 40 3.54 -18.80 -6.70
N PHE A 41 3.28 -20.08 -6.97
CA PHE A 41 3.80 -21.21 -6.17
C PHE A 41 3.48 -21.12 -4.67
N ASN A 42 2.42 -20.40 -4.29
CA ASN A 42 2.09 -20.09 -2.90
C ASN A 42 3.26 -19.45 -2.12
N SER A 43 4.06 -18.61 -2.80
CA SER A 43 5.26 -17.96 -2.24
C SER A 43 4.97 -17.07 -1.04
N GLN A 44 3.78 -16.47 -0.98
CA GLN A 44 3.32 -15.58 0.08
C GLN A 44 4.38 -14.49 0.40
N SER A 45 4.91 -13.85 -0.64
CA SER A 45 5.90 -12.77 -0.53
C SER A 45 5.30 -11.43 -0.11
N ALA A 46 3.98 -11.26 -0.25
CA ALA A 46 3.31 -10.03 0.15
C ALA A 46 3.48 -9.76 1.66
N ARG A 47 3.68 -8.48 1.99
CA ARG A 47 3.70 -7.95 3.36
C ARG A 47 2.92 -6.66 3.38
N LEU A 48 2.08 -6.46 4.39
CA LEU A 48 1.21 -5.30 4.50
C LEU A 48 1.44 -4.59 5.83
N VAL A 49 1.56 -3.28 5.78
CA VAL A 49 1.60 -2.43 6.98
C VAL A 49 0.40 -1.49 6.91
N VAL A 50 -0.42 -1.51 7.96
CA VAL A 50 -1.64 -0.69 8.06
C VAL A 50 -1.37 0.47 9.00
N LEU A 51 -1.38 1.67 8.46
CA LEU A 51 -1.20 2.91 9.21
C LEU A 51 -2.55 3.63 9.27
N ILE A 52 -3.03 3.92 10.48
CA ILE A 52 -4.30 4.63 10.69
C ILE A 52 -4.06 5.79 11.65
N LYS A 53 -4.91 6.83 11.58
CA LYS A 53 -4.89 7.97 12.52
C LYS A 53 -3.49 8.60 12.61
N ASP A 54 -2.87 8.57 13.78
CA ASP A 54 -1.59 9.25 14.05
C ASP A 54 -0.43 8.67 13.24
N ASP A 55 -0.42 7.36 12.97
CA ASP A 55 0.62 6.75 12.14
C ASP A 55 0.43 7.06 10.65
N HIS A 56 -0.81 7.22 10.21
CA HIS A 56 -1.11 7.73 8.86
C HIS A 56 -0.61 9.17 8.70
N ASP A 57 -0.90 10.04 9.67
CA ASP A 57 -0.39 11.42 9.67
C ASP A 57 1.14 11.45 9.66
N LYS A 58 1.77 10.62 10.48
CA LYS A 58 3.21 10.51 10.57
C LYS A 58 3.83 10.12 9.23
N PHE A 59 3.25 9.13 8.53
CA PHE A 59 3.71 8.73 7.20
C PHE A 59 3.64 9.87 6.19
N TRP A 60 2.50 10.57 6.09
CA TRP A 60 2.37 11.65 5.12
C TRP A 60 3.19 12.88 5.48
N ASN A 61 3.43 13.15 6.77
CA ASN A 61 4.40 14.18 7.19
C ASN A 61 5.83 13.80 6.72
N VAL A 62 6.24 12.56 6.90
CA VAL A 62 7.56 12.06 6.44
C VAL A 62 7.71 12.24 4.92
N VAL A 63 6.72 11.82 4.13
CA VAL A 63 6.72 11.98 2.67
C VAL A 63 6.80 13.47 2.29
N THR A 64 6.02 14.32 2.98
CA THR A 64 5.99 15.77 2.76
C THR A 64 7.37 16.40 3.00
N GLU A 65 8.01 16.08 4.12
CA GLU A 65 9.34 16.59 4.47
C GLU A 65 10.39 16.21 3.42
N ILE A 66 10.37 14.95 2.95
CA ILE A 66 11.28 14.49 1.91
C ILE A 66 11.03 15.27 0.61
N LEU A 67 9.77 15.42 0.19
CA LEU A 67 9.44 16.11 -1.05
C LEU A 67 9.80 17.60 -1.00
N LYS A 68 9.70 18.28 0.15
CA LYS A 68 10.12 19.69 0.28
C LYS A 68 11.58 19.92 -0.09
N VAL A 69 12.44 18.92 0.12
CA VAL A 69 13.87 19.00 -0.24
C VAL A 69 14.10 18.81 -1.74
N HIS A 70 13.19 18.10 -2.43
CA HIS A 70 13.34 17.71 -3.84
C HIS A 70 12.53 18.58 -4.80
N VAL A 71 11.44 19.19 -4.33
CA VAL A 71 10.53 19.99 -5.13
C VAL A 71 10.93 21.46 -5.04
N PRO A 72 11.20 22.13 -6.18
CA PRO A 72 11.43 23.57 -6.20
C PRO A 72 10.30 24.36 -5.54
N GLU A 73 10.65 25.44 -4.84
CA GLU A 73 9.71 26.23 -4.05
C GLU A 73 8.53 26.77 -4.89
N ASP A 74 8.80 27.21 -6.12
CA ASP A 74 7.81 27.70 -7.10
C ASP A 74 6.83 26.62 -7.59
N LYS A 75 7.13 25.33 -7.32
CA LYS A 75 6.29 24.18 -7.64
C LYS A 75 5.73 23.48 -6.40
N TRP A 76 6.03 24.01 -5.21
CA TRP A 76 5.64 23.38 -3.96
C TRP A 76 4.12 23.39 -3.76
N GLU A 77 3.43 24.48 -4.08
CA GLU A 77 2.01 24.67 -3.77
C GLU A 77 1.14 23.47 -4.21
N HIS A 78 1.24 23.06 -5.47
CA HIS A 78 0.49 21.91 -5.98
C HIS A 78 0.88 20.58 -5.30
N THR A 79 2.15 20.38 -4.98
CA THR A 79 2.62 19.17 -4.28
C THR A 79 2.14 19.14 -2.84
N GLY A 80 2.25 20.27 -2.13
CA GLY A 80 1.78 20.45 -0.76
C GLY A 80 0.28 20.19 -0.64
N GLN A 81 -0.53 20.72 -1.56
CA GLN A 81 -1.98 20.45 -1.60
C GLN A 81 -2.30 18.96 -1.74
N ARG A 82 -1.53 18.21 -2.57
CA ARG A 82 -1.69 16.75 -2.65
C ARG A 82 -1.29 16.05 -1.37
N MET A 83 -0.20 16.47 -0.72
CA MET A 83 0.23 15.90 0.55
C MET A 83 -0.81 16.11 1.65
N ASP A 84 -1.36 17.32 1.73
CA ASP A 84 -2.43 17.65 2.67
C ASP A 84 -3.69 16.84 2.39
N MET A 85 -4.03 16.63 1.12
CA MET A 85 -5.15 15.78 0.71
C MET A 85 -4.97 14.31 1.13
N PHE A 86 -3.78 13.73 0.93
CA PHE A 86 -3.53 12.34 1.34
C PHE A 86 -3.52 12.20 2.86
N LYS A 87 -2.89 13.13 3.58
CA LYS A 87 -2.91 13.21 5.05
C LYS A 87 -4.32 13.45 5.62
N GLY A 88 -5.20 14.06 4.83
CA GLY A 88 -6.60 14.30 5.17
C GLY A 88 -7.48 13.06 5.17
N ALA A 89 -6.95 11.89 4.79
CA ALA A 89 -7.64 10.61 4.83
C ALA A 89 -7.58 9.94 6.22
N TYR A 90 -8.20 8.77 6.36
CA TYR A 90 -8.24 8.04 7.63
C TYR A 90 -7.00 7.17 7.86
N GLY A 91 -6.50 6.54 6.79
CA GLY A 91 -5.43 5.56 6.86
C GLY A 91 -4.71 5.34 5.54
N THR A 92 -3.66 4.53 5.60
CA THR A 92 -2.89 4.09 4.44
C THR A 92 -2.42 2.65 4.65
N ILE A 93 -2.60 1.81 3.63
CA ILE A 93 -2.01 0.47 3.58
C ILE A 93 -0.75 0.56 2.71
N LEU A 94 0.39 0.16 3.26
CA LEU A 94 1.66 0.05 2.55
C LEU A 94 1.83 -1.39 2.06
N PHE A 95 2.06 -1.55 0.76
CA PHE A 95 2.20 -2.86 0.11
C PHE A 95 3.66 -3.15 -0.15
N TYR A 96 4.17 -4.22 0.45
CA TYR A 96 5.55 -4.63 0.29
C TYR A 96 5.63 -6.04 -0.31
N GLU A 97 6.75 -6.33 -0.97
CA GLU A 97 7.14 -7.70 -1.33
C GLU A 97 8.45 -8.06 -0.64
N ASP A 98 8.44 -9.14 0.12
CA ASP A 98 9.60 -9.76 0.72
C ASP A 98 10.39 -10.53 -0.35
N PRO A 99 11.67 -10.19 -0.59
CA PRO A 99 12.47 -10.89 -1.59
C PRO A 99 12.89 -12.31 -1.16
N ALA A 100 12.81 -12.68 0.12
CA ALA A 100 13.33 -13.96 0.60
C ALA A 100 12.60 -15.20 0.03
N PRO A 101 11.25 -15.25 0.01
CA PRO A 101 10.53 -16.33 -0.69
C PRO A 101 10.85 -16.39 -2.18
N ILE A 102 11.02 -15.22 -2.82
CA ILE A 102 11.34 -15.10 -4.25
C ILE A 102 12.73 -15.68 -4.55
N LYS A 103 13.75 -15.28 -3.78
CA LYS A 103 15.12 -15.82 -3.89
C LYS A 103 15.16 -17.33 -3.66
N THR A 104 14.35 -17.83 -2.73
CA THR A 104 14.21 -19.27 -2.47
C THR A 104 13.66 -20.00 -3.70
N LEU A 105 12.62 -19.46 -4.33
CA LEU A 105 12.04 -20.03 -5.54
C LEU A 105 13.00 -19.95 -6.75
N GLN A 106 13.71 -18.84 -6.92
CA GLN A 106 14.76 -18.69 -7.94
C GLN A 106 15.84 -19.77 -7.80
N SER A 107 16.24 -20.08 -6.57
CA SER A 107 17.24 -21.12 -6.28
C SER A 107 16.69 -22.53 -6.51
N LYS A 108 15.42 -22.78 -6.14
CA LYS A 108 14.76 -24.09 -6.30
C LYS A 108 14.41 -24.41 -7.76
N PHE A 109 14.08 -23.39 -8.56
CA PHE A 109 13.66 -23.54 -9.95
C PHE A 109 14.44 -22.61 -10.89
N PRO A 110 15.74 -22.86 -11.13
CA PRO A 110 16.60 -21.96 -11.89
C PRO A 110 16.09 -21.62 -13.29
N GLN A 111 15.40 -22.55 -13.94
CA GLN A 111 14.82 -22.37 -15.28
C GLN A 111 13.74 -21.28 -15.36
N TYR A 112 13.16 -20.89 -14.21
CA TYR A 112 12.16 -19.81 -14.11
C TYR A 112 12.65 -18.66 -13.23
N ALA A 113 13.95 -18.61 -12.90
CA ALA A 113 14.49 -17.65 -11.95
C ALA A 113 14.21 -16.18 -12.34
N ASP A 114 14.23 -15.88 -13.64
CA ASP A 114 13.91 -14.57 -14.19
C ASP A 114 12.42 -14.20 -14.07
N ARG A 115 11.53 -15.17 -13.87
CA ARG A 115 10.08 -14.96 -13.81
C ARG A 115 9.56 -14.66 -12.42
N PHE A 116 10.17 -15.22 -11.37
CA PHE A 116 9.68 -15.03 -10.00
C PHE A 116 9.57 -13.56 -9.56
N PRO A 117 10.49 -12.63 -9.92
CA PRO A 117 10.31 -11.22 -9.62
C PRO A 117 9.03 -10.63 -10.26
N GLN A 118 8.76 -10.94 -11.53
CA GLN A 118 7.53 -10.48 -12.19
C GLN A 118 6.28 -11.06 -11.54
N TRP A 119 6.31 -12.34 -11.16
CA TRP A 119 5.17 -12.98 -10.48
C TRP A 119 4.93 -12.44 -9.06
N SER A 120 5.97 -11.95 -8.39
CA SER A 120 5.87 -11.19 -7.15
C SER A 120 5.12 -9.86 -7.37
N GLU A 121 5.42 -9.13 -8.44
CA GLU A 121 4.66 -7.92 -8.80
C GLU A 121 3.18 -8.21 -9.08
N HIS A 122 2.87 -9.31 -9.77
CA HIS A 122 1.48 -9.74 -9.98
C HIS A 122 0.77 -10.01 -8.65
N THR A 123 1.44 -10.70 -7.72
CA THR A 123 0.92 -10.97 -6.37
C THR A 123 0.63 -9.67 -5.63
N SER A 124 1.55 -8.70 -5.66
CA SER A 124 1.34 -7.38 -5.04
C SER A 124 0.13 -6.66 -5.63
N ALA A 125 0.00 -6.63 -6.96
CA ALA A 125 -1.13 -5.98 -7.64
C ALA A 125 -2.48 -6.63 -7.28
N MET A 126 -2.52 -7.96 -7.09
CA MET A 126 -3.74 -8.65 -6.64
C MET A 126 -4.14 -8.22 -5.23
N HIS A 127 -3.19 -8.10 -4.29
CA HIS A 127 -3.48 -7.61 -2.94
C HIS A 127 -3.99 -6.16 -2.96
N GLN A 128 -3.38 -5.30 -3.78
CA GLN A 128 -3.82 -3.91 -3.96
C GLN A 128 -5.27 -3.86 -4.48
N TYR A 129 -5.59 -4.69 -5.46
CA TYR A 129 -6.93 -4.76 -6.05
C TYR A 129 -7.98 -5.31 -5.08
N GLU A 130 -7.68 -6.42 -4.40
CA GLU A 130 -8.55 -7.04 -3.39
C GLU A 130 -8.89 -6.03 -2.29
N LEU A 131 -7.87 -5.41 -1.69
CA LEU A 131 -8.05 -4.50 -0.56
C LEU A 131 -8.78 -3.23 -0.93
N TRP A 132 -8.46 -2.66 -2.09
CA TRP A 132 -9.20 -1.50 -2.59
C TRP A 132 -10.68 -1.85 -2.79
N THR A 133 -10.96 -2.99 -3.43
CA THR A 133 -12.34 -3.43 -3.66
C THR A 133 -13.08 -3.67 -2.33
N ALA A 134 -12.44 -4.35 -1.37
CA ALA A 134 -13.04 -4.67 -0.09
C ALA A 134 -13.32 -3.42 0.76
N LEU A 135 -12.38 -2.48 0.85
CA LEU A 135 -12.59 -1.21 1.57
C LEU A 135 -13.75 -0.40 0.99
N GLU A 136 -13.84 -0.30 -0.34
CA GLU A 136 -14.96 0.40 -0.99
C GLU A 136 -16.30 -0.31 -0.79
N THR A 137 -16.33 -1.64 -0.65
CA THR A 137 -17.58 -2.35 -0.32
C THR A 137 -18.07 -2.06 1.10
N GLU A 138 -17.20 -1.62 1.98
CA GLU A 138 -17.50 -1.21 3.36
C GLU A 138 -17.75 0.31 3.48
N GLY A 139 -17.74 1.03 2.35
CA GLY A 139 -18.04 2.46 2.28
C GLY A 139 -16.84 3.39 2.50
N LEU A 140 -15.61 2.87 2.54
CA LEU A 140 -14.38 3.67 2.55
C LEU A 140 -13.97 4.01 1.12
N GLY A 141 -13.66 5.28 0.83
CA GLY A 141 -13.03 5.62 -0.44
C GLY A 141 -11.54 5.33 -0.41
N ALA A 142 -10.93 5.15 -1.59
CA ALA A 142 -9.48 4.95 -1.67
C ALA A 142 -8.84 5.48 -2.96
N ASN A 143 -7.53 5.72 -2.88
CA ASN A 143 -6.68 5.99 -4.04
C ASN A 143 -5.27 5.39 -3.83
N LEU A 144 -4.62 5.00 -4.92
CA LEU A 144 -3.33 4.30 -4.89
C LEU A 144 -2.18 5.22 -5.30
N GLN A 145 -1.15 5.30 -4.47
CA GLN A 145 0.03 6.16 -4.63
C GLN A 145 1.32 5.35 -4.73
N HIS A 146 2.37 5.98 -5.28
CA HIS A 146 3.69 5.39 -5.51
C HIS A 146 4.79 6.43 -5.21
N TYR A 147 5.03 6.69 -3.92
CA TYR A 147 6.11 7.57 -3.45
C TYR A 147 7.41 6.82 -3.15
N ASN A 148 7.39 5.49 -3.16
CA ASN A 148 8.59 4.66 -3.14
C ASN A 148 9.56 5.03 -4.27
N PRO A 149 10.88 4.99 -4.04
CA PRO A 149 11.54 4.52 -2.81
C PRO A 149 11.78 5.62 -1.77
N LEU A 150 11.25 6.84 -1.96
CA LEU A 150 11.58 8.00 -1.13
C LEU A 150 11.33 7.78 0.38
N PRO A 151 10.16 7.26 0.83
CA PRO A 151 9.90 7.06 2.25
C PRO A 151 10.53 5.78 2.83
N ASP A 152 11.10 4.88 2.01
CA ASP A 152 11.41 3.49 2.40
C ASP A 152 12.32 3.43 3.63
N GLN A 153 13.42 4.19 3.65
CA GLN A 153 14.36 4.20 4.78
C GLN A 153 13.69 4.72 6.06
N LYS A 154 13.00 5.87 6.00
CA LYS A 154 12.33 6.42 7.17
C LYS A 154 11.19 5.53 7.66
N ALA A 155 10.49 4.85 6.74
CA ALA A 155 9.46 3.90 7.10
C ALA A 155 10.03 2.65 7.81
N SER A 156 11.17 2.16 7.33
CA SER A 156 11.94 1.11 8.01
C SER A 156 12.29 1.51 9.44
N ASP A 157 12.84 2.71 9.63
CA ASP A 157 13.27 3.20 10.94
C ASP A 157 12.11 3.43 11.92
N ILE A 158 10.98 3.96 11.45
CA ILE A 158 9.83 4.33 12.31
C ILE A 158 9.00 3.10 12.72
N TRP A 159 8.72 2.20 11.78
CA TRP A 159 7.80 1.08 12.00
C TRP A 159 8.51 -0.28 12.08
N ASN A 160 9.84 -0.29 12.12
CA ASN A 160 10.67 -1.50 12.13
C ASN A 160 10.37 -2.45 10.96
N VAL A 161 10.08 -1.88 9.79
CA VAL A 161 9.88 -2.66 8.56
C VAL A 161 11.25 -3.06 8.01
N PRO A 162 11.50 -4.33 7.69
CA PRO A 162 12.77 -4.74 7.10
C PRO A 162 13.06 -3.96 5.80
N LEU A 163 14.25 -3.37 5.68
CA LEU A 163 14.59 -2.51 4.54
C LEU A 163 14.69 -3.29 3.22
N GLU A 164 14.92 -4.60 3.29
CA GLU A 164 14.89 -5.48 2.14
C GLU A 164 13.48 -5.71 1.57
N TRP A 165 12.43 -5.43 2.35
CA TRP A 165 11.06 -5.48 1.84
C TRP A 165 10.86 -4.32 0.86
N SER A 166 10.54 -4.66 -0.38
CA SER A 166 10.38 -3.67 -1.44
C SER A 166 8.99 -3.04 -1.35
N LEU A 167 8.90 -1.75 -0.98
CA LEU A 167 7.65 -1.01 -1.02
C LEU A 167 7.18 -0.85 -2.48
N LYS A 168 5.98 -1.34 -2.77
CA LYS A 168 5.36 -1.35 -4.09
C LYS A 168 4.37 -0.22 -4.29
N ALA A 169 3.50 0.02 -3.31
CA ALA A 169 2.46 1.03 -3.40
C ALA A 169 1.93 1.44 -2.02
N GLN A 170 1.16 2.53 -1.98
CA GLN A 170 0.50 3.06 -0.79
C GLN A 170 -0.98 3.33 -1.11
N LEU A 171 -1.90 2.52 -0.57
CA LEU A 171 -3.34 2.71 -0.75
C LEU A 171 -3.87 3.59 0.38
N VAL A 172 -4.17 4.84 0.06
CA VAL A 172 -4.78 5.81 0.97
C VAL A 172 -6.27 5.56 1.03
N PHE A 173 -6.86 5.53 2.22
CA PHE A 173 -8.29 5.28 2.41
C PHE A 173 -8.92 6.15 3.50
N GLY A 174 -10.21 6.46 3.36
CA GLY A 174 -11.00 7.31 4.26
C GLY A 174 -12.29 7.80 3.64
#